data_AF-V8C5Y5-F1
#
_entry.id   AF-V8C5Y5-F1
#
_cell.length_a   1.000
_cell.length_b   1.000
_cell.length_c   1.000
_cell.angle_alpha   90.00
_cell.angle_beta   90.00
_cell.angle_gamma   90.00
#
_symmetry.space_group_name_H-M   'P 1'
#
loop_
_entity.id
_entity.type
_entity.pdbx_description
1 polymer ?
#
loop_
_entity_poly.entity_id
_entity_poly.type
_entity_poly.pdbx_seq_one_letter_code
_entity_poly.pdbx_strand_id
1 'polypeptide(L)'
;MATIKTKSKNHTSYTKNSLKNQNLAEKLTKNLTQNPASNHAENTQNPKHSPKQHSPKQHSKEDSVTRLSISLEPHLLAELDSRIITQGYSSRSELVRDMIRQKLVEESWQDESQDNIAVLVVVFDHHQRELNQRIIDIQHNANIDILCSTHIHIDAHNCLESIMLKGKPSAVQNFALEMAGLRGVKFSKLTRTSRFDESH
;
A
#
# COMPACT_ATOMS: atom_id res chain seq x y z
N MET A 1 -57.17 2.40 6.64
CA MET A 1 -56.55 2.76 7.94
C MET A 1 -56.37 1.49 8.77
N ALA A 2 -55.11 1.05 8.96
CA ALA A 2 -54.62 0.38 10.17
C ALA A 2 -53.11 0.11 9.98
N THR A 3 -52.36 0.49 11.00
CA THR A 3 -50.92 0.75 11.04
C THR A 3 -50.08 -0.52 11.28
N ILE A 4 -48.96 -0.69 10.57
CA ILE A 4 -47.95 -1.72 10.89
C ILE A 4 -46.73 -1.03 11.51
N LYS A 5 -46.44 -1.36 12.77
CA LYS A 5 -45.24 -0.94 13.53
C LYS A 5 -44.04 -1.81 13.14
N THR A 6 -42.95 -1.20 12.70
CA THR A 6 -41.64 -1.85 12.55
C THR A 6 -40.86 -1.78 13.87
N LYS A 7 -40.32 -2.92 14.33
CA LYS A 7 -39.37 -3.00 15.46
C LYS A 7 -37.95 -3.11 14.90
N SER A 8 -37.13 -2.11 15.24
CA SER A 8 -35.69 -2.02 14.99
C SER A 8 -34.92 -2.58 16.19
N LYS A 9 -34.03 -3.56 15.96
CA LYS A 9 -32.93 -4.11 16.82
C LYS A 9 -32.11 -5.05 15.93
N ASN A 10 -30.77 -5.06 15.79
CA ASN A 10 -29.66 -4.69 16.65
C ASN A 10 -28.42 -4.28 15.81
N HIS A 11 -27.77 -3.18 16.18
CA HIS A 11 -26.47 -2.74 15.66
C HIS A 11 -25.58 -2.48 16.89
N THR A 12 -24.81 -3.46 17.37
CA THR A 12 -23.98 -3.24 18.59
C THR A 12 -22.72 -4.10 18.72
N SER A 13 -22.25 -4.77 17.67
CA SER A 13 -21.01 -5.58 17.72
C SER A 13 -19.77 -4.90 17.12
N TYR A 14 -19.92 -3.92 16.23
CA TYR A 14 -18.76 -3.33 15.51
C TYR A 14 -18.03 -2.20 16.26
N THR A 15 -18.64 -1.58 17.27
CA THR A 15 -18.04 -0.44 17.99
C THR A 15 -17.14 -0.83 19.16
N LYS A 16 -17.16 -2.08 19.62
CA LYS A 16 -16.35 -2.51 20.78
C LYS A 16 -14.89 -2.90 20.46
N ASN A 17 -14.57 -3.28 19.22
CA ASN A 17 -13.20 -3.63 18.84
C ASN A 17 -12.32 -2.41 18.53
N SER A 18 -12.91 -1.28 18.13
CA SER A 18 -12.17 -0.03 17.87
C SER A 18 -11.56 0.58 19.14
N LEU A 19 -12.28 0.51 20.27
CA LEU A 19 -11.86 1.06 21.56
C LEU A 19 -10.75 0.24 22.26
N LYS A 20 -10.56 -1.04 21.88
CA LYS A 20 -9.47 -1.88 22.43
C LYS A 20 -8.13 -1.63 21.72
N ASN A 21 -8.14 -1.31 20.43
CA ASN A 21 -6.92 -1.07 19.66
C ASN A 21 -6.33 0.34 19.85
N GLN A 22 -7.16 1.34 20.17
CA GLN A 22 -6.68 2.69 20.52
C GLN A 22 -5.90 2.72 21.85
N ASN A 23 -6.30 1.90 22.84
CA ASN A 23 -5.64 1.82 24.15
C ASN A 23 -4.28 1.09 24.13
N LEU A 24 -3.98 0.31 23.09
CA LEU A 24 -2.69 -0.38 22.94
C LEU A 24 -1.62 0.55 22.33
N ALA A 25 -2.03 1.45 21.43
CA ALA A 25 -1.15 2.43 20.81
C ALA A 25 -0.67 3.51 21.81
N GLU A 26 -1.50 3.92 22.77
CA GLU A 26 -1.12 4.87 23.83
C GLU A 26 -0.23 4.26 24.93
N LYS A 27 -0.29 2.94 25.14
CA LYS A 27 0.57 2.25 26.12
C LYS A 27 1.99 2.04 25.62
N LEU A 28 2.20 1.95 24.31
CA LEU A 28 3.53 1.73 23.73
C LEU A 28 4.35 3.04 23.59
N THR A 29 3.70 4.20 23.55
CA THR A 29 4.37 5.51 23.44
C THR A 29 4.88 6.08 24.76
N LYS A 30 4.49 5.53 25.92
CA LYS A 30 4.89 6.04 27.25
C LYS A 30 6.17 5.42 27.84
N ASN A 31 6.76 4.41 27.20
CA ASN A 31 7.92 3.69 27.73
C ASN A 31 9.28 4.08 27.11
N LEU A 32 9.35 5.12 26.27
CA LEU A 32 10.59 5.55 25.61
C LEU A 32 11.16 6.89 26.11
N THR A 33 10.66 7.42 27.23
CA THR A 33 11.19 8.67 27.81
C THR A 33 11.37 8.56 29.33
N GLN A 34 12.32 7.75 29.78
CA GLN A 34 12.89 7.88 31.13
C GLN A 34 14.39 7.57 31.08
N ASN A 35 15.20 8.64 31.01
CA ASN A 35 16.62 8.59 31.36
C ASN A 35 16.89 9.80 32.28
N PRO A 36 17.05 9.63 33.60
CA PRO A 36 17.35 10.74 34.49
C PRO A 36 18.86 10.99 34.57
N ALA A 37 19.26 12.24 34.41
CA ALA A 37 20.61 12.72 34.65
C ALA A 37 20.72 13.40 36.02
N SER A 38 21.79 13.10 36.77
CA SER A 38 22.47 13.98 37.76
C SER A 38 23.79 13.30 38.19
N ASN A 39 24.96 13.79 37.77
CA ASN A 39 25.81 14.87 38.30
C ASN A 39 26.81 14.46 39.40
N HIS A 40 28.10 14.65 39.11
CA HIS A 40 29.27 15.01 39.96
C HIS A 40 30.53 14.73 39.09
N ALA A 41 31.62 15.50 39.00
CA ALA A 41 32.07 16.79 39.52
C ALA A 41 33.32 17.23 38.69
N GLU A 42 33.64 18.53 38.71
CA GLU A 42 34.97 19.18 38.56
C GLU A 42 35.95 18.79 37.43
N ASN A 43 36.43 19.78 36.65
CA ASN A 43 37.70 20.49 36.93
C ASN A 43 38.06 21.51 35.82
N THR A 44 38.85 22.50 36.22
CA THR A 44 39.22 23.79 35.64
C THR A 44 40.13 23.78 34.39
N GLN A 45 40.03 24.85 33.58
CA GLN A 45 41.10 25.69 32.98
C GLN A 45 40.84 26.10 31.51
N ASN A 46 40.86 27.41 31.26
CA ASN A 46 41.05 28.11 29.98
C ASN A 46 42.49 28.73 30.05
N PRO A 47 43.21 29.20 28.98
CA PRO A 47 42.68 29.81 27.76
C PRO A 47 43.50 29.76 26.42
N LYS A 48 42.87 30.27 25.35
CA LYS A 48 43.40 30.99 24.15
C LYS A 48 43.52 30.27 22.78
N HIS A 49 43.15 31.06 21.76
CA HIS A 49 43.44 31.04 20.32
C HIS A 49 42.49 30.30 19.34
N SER A 50 41.82 31.09 18.49
CA SER A 50 41.07 30.70 17.29
C SER A 50 41.96 30.11 16.19
N PRO A 51 41.41 29.28 15.30
CA PRO A 51 41.22 29.75 13.92
C PRO A 51 39.87 29.34 13.29
N LYS A 52 39.45 30.16 12.33
CA LYS A 52 38.25 30.04 11.50
C LYS A 52 38.08 28.62 10.94
N GLN A 53 36.90 28.02 11.13
CA GLN A 53 36.43 26.92 10.29
C GLN A 53 35.13 27.33 9.60
N HIS A 54 35.21 27.36 8.28
CA HIS A 54 34.09 27.50 7.36
C HIS A 54 33.34 26.17 7.41
N SER A 55 32.24 26.09 8.16
CA SER A 55 31.38 24.91 8.15
C SER A 55 30.65 24.84 6.81
N PRO A 56 30.71 23.72 6.07
CA PRO A 56 29.94 23.57 4.85
C PRO A 56 28.45 23.59 5.22
N LYS A 57 27.69 24.48 4.57
CA LYS A 57 26.23 24.49 4.67
C LYS A 57 25.73 23.11 4.26
N GLN A 58 25.20 22.36 5.23
CA GLN A 58 24.39 21.19 4.97
C GLN A 58 23.18 21.66 4.18
N HIS A 59 23.14 21.37 2.87
CA HIS A 59 21.90 21.47 2.11
C HIS A 59 20.97 20.37 2.61
N SER A 60 19.99 20.76 3.42
CA SER A 60 18.83 19.93 3.73
C SER A 60 18.06 19.70 2.43
N LYS A 61 17.92 18.41 2.08
CA LYS A 61 17.14 17.84 0.99
C LYS A 61 15.78 18.57 0.87
N GLU A 62 15.53 19.25 -0.23
CA GLU A 62 14.23 19.90 -0.49
C GLU A 62 13.29 18.87 -1.13
N ASP A 63 12.20 18.54 -0.42
CA ASP A 63 10.97 17.99 -1.01
C ASP A 63 10.34 19.07 -1.92
N SER A 64 10.98 19.35 -3.07
CA SER A 64 10.57 20.45 -3.93
C SER A 64 9.50 20.00 -4.94
N VAL A 65 8.27 20.49 -4.74
CA VAL A 65 7.21 20.38 -5.74
C VAL A 65 7.47 21.37 -6.87
N THR A 66 7.64 20.86 -8.09
CA THR A 66 7.80 21.69 -9.30
C THR A 66 6.45 22.03 -9.91
N ARG A 67 6.27 23.29 -10.37
CA ARG A 67 5.06 23.75 -11.05
C ARG A 67 5.19 23.59 -12.56
N LEU A 68 4.17 22.99 -13.16
CA LEU A 68 4.03 22.82 -14.61
C LEU A 68 2.71 23.47 -15.07
N SER A 69 2.76 24.22 -16.17
CA SER A 69 1.57 24.75 -16.86
C SER A 69 1.28 23.88 -18.09
N ILE A 70 0.03 23.44 -18.24
CA ILE A 70 -0.41 22.59 -19.36
C ILE A 70 -1.58 23.29 -20.07
N SER A 71 -1.50 23.39 -21.40
CA SER A 71 -2.62 23.85 -22.24
C SER A 71 -3.50 22.66 -22.61
N LEU A 72 -4.81 22.78 -22.42
CA LEU A 72 -5.81 21.76 -22.72
C LEU A 72 -7.01 22.39 -23.42
N GLU A 73 -7.66 21.66 -24.32
CA GLU A 73 -8.93 22.08 -24.88
C GLU A 73 -10.00 22.20 -23.77
N PRO A 74 -10.92 23.18 -23.85
CA PRO A 74 -11.91 23.41 -22.78
C PRO A 74 -12.78 22.19 -22.45
N HIS A 75 -13.12 21.38 -23.45
CA HIS A 75 -13.93 20.17 -23.25
C HIS A 75 -13.16 19.09 -22.47
N LEU A 76 -11.86 18.93 -22.74
CA LEU A 76 -11.01 17.96 -22.05
C LEU A 76 -10.77 18.36 -20.59
N LEU A 77 -10.61 19.66 -20.32
CA LEU A 77 -10.55 20.17 -18.95
C LEU A 77 -11.84 19.89 -18.19
N ALA A 78 -13.01 20.05 -18.83
CA ALA A 78 -14.30 19.75 -18.22
C ALA A 78 -14.44 18.25 -17.88
N GLU A 79 -13.96 17.36 -18.75
CA GLU A 79 -13.92 15.92 -18.46
C GLU A 79 -12.99 15.59 -17.28
N LEU A 80 -11.81 16.23 -17.21
CA LEU A 80 -10.89 16.08 -16.07
C LEU A 80 -11.55 16.51 -14.75
N ASP A 81 -12.23 17.65 -14.75
CA ASP A 81 -12.91 18.18 -13.55
C ASP A 81 -14.07 17.28 -13.10
N SER A 82 -14.82 16.71 -14.03
CA SER A 82 -15.87 15.72 -13.72
C SER A 82 -15.31 14.49 -13.00
N ARG A 83 -14.10 14.04 -13.37
CA ARG A 83 -13.42 12.91 -12.70
C ARG A 83 -12.99 13.25 -11.28
N ILE A 84 -12.58 14.48 -11.00
CA ILE A 84 -12.19 14.91 -9.64
C ILE A 84 -13.36 14.75 -8.68
N ILE A 85 -14.55 15.22 -9.08
CA ILE A 85 -15.76 15.17 -8.26
C ILE A 85 -16.19 13.72 -8.02
N THR A 86 -16.23 12.91 -9.09
CA THR A 86 -16.74 11.54 -9.02
C THR A 86 -15.81 10.58 -8.26
N GLN A 87 -14.49 10.82 -8.31
CA GLN A 87 -13.48 9.96 -7.68
C GLN A 87 -12.96 10.52 -6.34
N GLY A 88 -13.42 11.71 -5.91
CA GLY A 88 -13.14 12.26 -4.59
C GLY A 88 -11.72 12.80 -4.41
N TYR A 89 -11.03 13.20 -5.49
CA TYR A 89 -9.69 13.79 -5.40
C TYR A 89 -9.72 15.17 -4.74
N SER A 90 -8.67 15.50 -3.98
CA SER A 90 -8.55 16.81 -3.32
C SER A 90 -8.21 17.95 -4.29
N SER A 91 -7.60 17.63 -5.44
CA SER A 91 -7.20 18.63 -6.44
C SER A 91 -6.93 18.02 -7.82
N ARG A 92 -6.95 18.87 -8.87
CA ARG A 92 -6.48 18.51 -10.23
C ARG A 92 -5.06 17.95 -10.20
N SER A 93 -4.17 18.59 -9.43
CA SER A 93 -2.77 18.19 -9.33
C SER A 93 -2.58 16.82 -8.68
N GLU A 94 -3.47 16.41 -7.78
CA GLU A 94 -3.44 15.05 -7.22
C GLU A 94 -3.86 14.02 -8.28
N LEU A 95 -5.00 14.23 -8.93
CA LEU A 95 -5.48 13.37 -10.00
C LEU A 95 -4.44 13.23 -11.14
N VAL A 96 -3.84 14.34 -11.59
CA VAL A 96 -2.80 14.31 -12.63
C VAL A 96 -1.56 13.55 -12.16
N ARG A 97 -1.09 13.76 -10.93
CA ARG A 97 0.06 13.01 -10.39
C ARG A 97 -0.22 11.51 -10.32
N ASP A 98 -1.42 11.11 -9.91
CA ASP A 98 -1.79 9.70 -9.83
C ASP A 98 -1.92 9.07 -11.22
N MET A 99 -2.50 9.78 -12.20
CA MET A 99 -2.51 9.33 -13.59
C MET A 99 -1.09 9.15 -14.15
N ILE A 100 -0.16 10.08 -13.86
CA ILE A 100 1.24 9.95 -14.27
C ILE A 100 1.88 8.71 -13.62
N ARG A 101 1.71 8.52 -12.31
CA ARG A 101 2.24 7.34 -11.61
C ARG A 101 1.69 6.03 -12.16
N GLN A 102 0.38 5.97 -12.40
CA GLN A 102 -0.27 4.80 -13.01
C GLN A 102 0.33 4.52 -14.38
N LYS A 103 0.56 5.56 -15.20
CA LYS A 103 1.17 5.38 -16.52
C LYS A 103 2.60 4.86 -16.45
N LEU A 104 3.41 5.38 -15.53
CA LEU A 104 4.77 4.90 -15.29
C LEU A 104 4.81 3.45 -14.81
N VAL A 105 3.84 3.05 -13.96
CA VAL A 105 3.69 1.64 -13.57
C VAL A 105 3.39 0.79 -14.82
N GLU A 106 2.43 1.18 -15.67
CA GLU A 106 2.12 0.44 -16.89
C GLU A 106 3.33 0.26 -17.80
N GLU A 107 4.15 1.31 -17.96
CA GLU A 107 5.37 1.29 -18.76
C GLU A 107 6.44 0.38 -18.15
N SER A 108 6.65 0.44 -16.82
CA SER A 108 7.58 -0.46 -16.14
C SER A 108 7.21 -1.93 -16.30
N TRP A 109 5.92 -2.23 -16.48
CA TRP A 109 5.41 -3.58 -16.72
C TRP A 109 5.57 -4.05 -18.18
N GLN A 110 6.05 -3.20 -19.08
CA GLN A 110 6.50 -3.60 -20.42
C GLN A 110 8.01 -3.93 -20.46
N ASP A 111 8.76 -3.56 -19.43
CA ASP A 111 10.20 -3.81 -19.34
C ASP A 111 10.49 -5.12 -18.61
N GLU A 112 10.90 -6.14 -19.36
CA GLU A 112 11.29 -7.45 -18.82
C GLU A 112 12.71 -7.47 -18.22
N SER A 113 13.48 -6.37 -18.34
CA SER A 113 14.83 -6.30 -17.79
C SER A 113 14.85 -6.18 -16.27
N GLN A 114 13.78 -5.66 -15.66
CA GLN A 114 13.65 -5.45 -14.22
C GLN A 114 12.59 -6.35 -13.59
N ASP A 115 12.65 -6.48 -12.26
CA ASP A 115 11.60 -7.13 -11.49
C ASP A 115 10.59 -6.10 -11.01
N ASN A 116 9.31 -6.46 -11.04
CA ASN A 116 8.22 -5.66 -10.49
C ASN A 116 7.56 -6.38 -9.33
N ILE A 117 6.83 -5.60 -8.52
CA ILE A 117 6.05 -6.09 -7.39
C ILE A 117 4.57 -6.08 -7.78
N ALA A 118 3.82 -7.07 -7.32
CA ALA A 118 2.38 -7.13 -7.54
C ALA A 118 1.66 -7.73 -6.33
N VAL A 119 0.35 -7.54 -6.30
CA VAL A 119 -0.54 -8.26 -5.40
C VAL A 119 -1.59 -8.98 -6.24
N LEU A 120 -1.66 -10.30 -6.11
CA LEU A 120 -2.73 -11.10 -6.68
C LEU A 120 -3.80 -11.34 -5.62
N VAL A 121 -5.03 -10.92 -5.89
CA VAL A 121 -6.19 -11.24 -5.04
C VAL A 121 -7.00 -12.34 -5.72
N VAL A 122 -7.22 -13.43 -5.00
CA VAL A 122 -8.00 -14.59 -5.48
C VAL A 122 -9.14 -14.87 -4.50
N VAL A 123 -10.34 -15.13 -5.00
CA VAL A 123 -11.45 -15.70 -4.20
C VAL A 123 -11.80 -17.06 -4.78
N PHE A 124 -11.88 -18.07 -3.94
CA PHE A 124 -12.10 -19.43 -4.39
C PHE A 124 -12.90 -20.28 -3.40
N ASP A 125 -13.43 -21.40 -3.88
CA ASP A 125 -14.18 -22.35 -3.07
C ASP A 125 -13.27 -23.37 -2.37
N HIS A 126 -13.12 -23.30 -1.06
CA HIS A 126 -12.23 -24.23 -0.35
C HIS A 126 -12.79 -25.65 -0.19
N HIS A 127 -14.08 -25.87 -0.52
CA HIS A 127 -14.66 -27.22 -0.61
C HIS A 127 -14.39 -27.88 -1.97
N GLN A 128 -13.94 -27.12 -2.97
CA GLN A 128 -13.55 -27.68 -4.26
C GLN A 128 -12.39 -28.66 -4.07
N ARG A 129 -12.64 -29.94 -4.37
CA ARG A 129 -11.67 -31.02 -4.19
C ARG A 129 -10.34 -30.67 -4.87
N GLU A 130 -9.24 -30.85 -4.13
CA GLU A 130 -7.86 -30.58 -4.55
C GLU A 130 -7.49 -29.12 -4.84
N LEU A 131 -8.43 -28.15 -4.76
CA LEU A 131 -8.13 -26.77 -5.16
C LEU A 131 -7.06 -26.12 -4.29
N ASN A 132 -7.18 -26.23 -2.96
CA ASN A 132 -6.19 -25.71 -2.02
C ASN A 132 -4.79 -26.29 -2.29
N GLN A 133 -4.71 -27.60 -2.52
CA GLN A 133 -3.43 -28.24 -2.80
C GLN A 133 -2.82 -27.72 -4.11
N ARG A 134 -3.63 -27.59 -5.18
CA ARG A 134 -3.15 -27.04 -6.46
C ARG A 134 -2.68 -25.58 -6.33
N ILE A 135 -3.40 -24.77 -5.56
CA ILE A 135 -3.00 -23.38 -5.28
C ILE A 135 -1.63 -23.35 -4.59
N ILE A 136 -1.42 -24.20 -3.59
CA ILE A 136 -0.14 -24.33 -2.88
C ILE A 136 0.95 -24.82 -3.84
N ASP A 137 0.68 -25.85 -4.64
CA ASP A 137 1.64 -26.41 -5.59
C ASP A 137 2.06 -25.38 -6.64
N ILE A 138 1.13 -24.57 -7.15
CA ILE A 138 1.43 -23.47 -8.10
C ILE A 138 2.30 -22.41 -7.43
N GLN A 139 2.03 -22.04 -6.18
CA GLN A 139 2.86 -21.10 -5.42
C GLN A 139 4.28 -21.65 -5.20
N HIS A 140 4.42 -22.93 -4.84
CA HIS A 140 5.73 -23.55 -4.59
C HIS A 140 6.57 -23.74 -5.86
N ASN A 141 5.93 -23.97 -7.01
CA ASN A 141 6.61 -24.17 -8.29
C ASN A 141 6.73 -22.87 -9.11
N ALA A 142 6.34 -21.73 -8.54
CA ALA A 142 6.36 -20.46 -9.25
C ALA A 142 7.80 -20.02 -9.56
N ASN A 143 8.04 -19.58 -10.79
CA ASN A 143 9.31 -18.97 -11.21
C ASN A 143 9.40 -17.47 -10.83
N ILE A 144 8.78 -17.09 -9.72
CA ILE A 144 8.74 -15.74 -9.16
C ILE A 144 8.85 -15.83 -7.64
N ASP A 145 9.21 -14.73 -6.99
CA ASP A 145 9.25 -14.67 -5.53
C ASP A 145 7.83 -14.48 -4.97
N ILE A 146 7.34 -15.47 -4.23
CA ILE A 146 6.15 -15.34 -3.37
C ILE A 146 6.61 -14.75 -2.04
N LEU A 147 6.39 -13.45 -1.83
CA LEU A 147 6.88 -12.73 -0.65
C LEU A 147 6.08 -13.09 0.60
N CYS A 148 4.76 -13.11 0.46
CA CYS A 148 3.83 -13.61 1.47
C CYS A 148 2.46 -13.88 0.86
N SER A 149 1.67 -14.68 1.55
CA SER A 149 0.25 -14.86 1.26
C SER A 149 -0.57 -14.69 2.54
N THR A 150 -1.69 -13.98 2.44
CA THR A 150 -2.67 -13.82 3.53
C THR A 150 -3.99 -14.44 3.11
N HIS A 151 -4.44 -15.43 3.88
CA HIS A 151 -5.67 -16.17 3.63
C HIS A 151 -6.76 -15.80 4.65
N ILE A 152 -7.98 -15.57 4.18
CA ILE A 152 -9.12 -15.16 4.97
C ILE A 152 -10.32 -16.05 4.61
N HIS A 153 -10.89 -16.74 5.60
CA HIS A 153 -12.20 -17.38 5.45
C HIS A 153 -13.30 -16.32 5.44
N ILE A 154 -13.98 -16.15 4.30
CA ILE A 154 -15.09 -15.20 4.16
C ILE A 154 -16.36 -15.82 4.74
N ASP A 155 -16.64 -17.07 4.37
CA ASP A 155 -17.80 -17.84 4.80
C ASP A 155 -17.52 -19.36 4.70
N ALA A 156 -18.56 -20.17 4.84
CA ALA A 156 -18.47 -21.62 4.82
C ALA A 156 -17.91 -22.21 3.53
N HIS A 157 -17.91 -21.50 2.40
CA HIS A 157 -17.41 -22.01 1.13
C HIS A 157 -16.32 -21.15 0.52
N ASN A 158 -16.28 -19.86 0.82
CA ASN A 158 -15.38 -18.91 0.15
C ASN A 158 -14.18 -18.53 1.01
N CYS A 159 -13.01 -18.57 0.38
CA CYS A 159 -11.78 -17.99 0.91
C CYS A 159 -11.30 -16.88 0.00
N LEU A 160 -10.70 -15.85 0.60
CA LEU A 160 -9.94 -14.82 -0.10
C LEU A 160 -8.47 -14.98 0.25
N GLU A 161 -7.62 -14.96 -0.77
CA GLU A 161 -6.19 -15.00 -0.64
C GLU A 161 -5.57 -13.80 -1.35
N SER A 162 -4.73 -13.06 -0.63
CA SER A 162 -3.92 -11.97 -1.17
C SER A 162 -2.46 -12.41 -1.16
N ILE A 163 -1.87 -12.50 -2.35
CA ILE A 163 -0.51 -13.02 -2.57
C ILE A 163 0.37 -11.88 -3.07
N MET A 164 1.43 -11.56 -2.31
CA MET A 164 2.41 -10.53 -2.66
C MET A 164 3.51 -11.19 -3.48
N LEU A 165 3.72 -10.69 -4.70
CA LEU A 165 4.57 -11.28 -5.72
C LEU A 165 5.70 -10.32 -6.09
N LYS A 166 6.87 -10.86 -6.41
CA LYS A 166 7.95 -10.12 -7.07
C LYS A 166 8.59 -10.96 -8.18
N GLY A 167 8.83 -10.37 -9.33
CA GLY A 167 9.55 -11.03 -10.42
C GLY A 167 9.37 -10.32 -11.76
N LYS A 168 9.75 -11.01 -12.84
CA LYS A 168 9.59 -10.51 -14.21
C LYS A 168 8.11 -10.27 -14.54
N PRO A 169 7.74 -9.14 -15.20
CA PRO A 169 6.35 -8.84 -15.51
C PRO A 169 5.61 -9.99 -16.21
N SER A 170 6.22 -10.60 -17.22
CA SER A 170 5.68 -11.78 -17.91
C SER A 170 5.47 -12.98 -16.99
N ALA A 171 6.44 -13.30 -16.13
CA ALA A 171 6.36 -14.42 -15.20
C ALA A 171 5.25 -14.21 -14.14
N VAL A 172 5.13 -13.00 -13.59
CA VAL A 172 4.06 -12.64 -12.65
C VAL A 172 2.68 -12.70 -13.33
N GLN A 173 2.59 -12.23 -14.57
CA GLN A 173 1.36 -12.30 -15.35
C GLN A 173 0.94 -13.75 -15.63
N ASN A 174 1.89 -14.61 -15.99
CA ASN A 174 1.63 -16.03 -16.25
C ASN A 174 1.16 -16.75 -14.98
N PHE A 175 1.81 -16.51 -13.85
CA PHE A 175 1.38 -17.02 -12.55
C PHE A 175 -0.07 -16.61 -12.23
N ALA A 176 -0.42 -15.34 -12.44
CA ALA A 176 -1.78 -14.85 -12.20
C ALA A 176 -2.82 -15.49 -13.14
N LEU A 177 -2.45 -15.75 -14.40
CA LEU A 177 -3.32 -16.45 -15.37
C LEU A 177 -3.52 -17.92 -15.00
N GLU A 178 -2.48 -18.60 -14.56
CA GLU A 178 -2.55 -19.99 -14.09
C GLU A 178 -3.48 -20.12 -12.88
N MET A 179 -3.32 -19.24 -11.89
CA MET A 179 -4.20 -19.16 -10.72
C MET A 179 -5.65 -18.88 -11.13
N ALA A 180 -5.88 -17.94 -12.05
CA ALA A 180 -7.23 -17.62 -12.53
C ALA A 180 -7.89 -18.80 -13.30
N GLY A 181 -7.09 -19.66 -13.94
CA GLY A 181 -7.56 -20.81 -14.72
C GLY A 181 -7.98 -22.02 -13.87
N LEU A 182 -7.69 -22.03 -12.57
CA LEU A 182 -8.06 -23.12 -11.68
C LEU A 182 -9.58 -23.22 -11.53
N ARG A 183 -10.12 -24.42 -11.77
CA ARG A 183 -11.53 -24.70 -11.50
C ARG A 183 -11.84 -24.48 -10.02
N GLY A 184 -12.81 -23.61 -9.73
CA GLY A 184 -13.24 -23.26 -8.38
C GLY A 184 -12.70 -21.91 -7.89
N VAL A 185 -11.81 -21.27 -8.66
CA VAL A 185 -11.52 -19.85 -8.51
C VAL A 185 -12.70 -19.06 -9.07
N LYS A 186 -13.26 -18.18 -8.24
CA LYS A 186 -14.44 -17.35 -8.52
C LYS A 186 -14.05 -15.92 -8.91
N PHE A 187 -12.91 -15.46 -8.43
CA PHE A 187 -12.36 -14.14 -8.73
C PHE A 187 -10.84 -14.20 -8.70
N SER A 188 -10.20 -13.50 -9.64
CA SER A 188 -8.76 -13.29 -9.66
C SER A 188 -8.47 -11.91 -10.24
N LYS A 189 -7.69 -11.09 -9.53
CA LYS A 189 -7.25 -9.78 -9.99
C LYS A 189 -5.81 -9.52 -9.60
N LEU A 190 -4.98 -9.27 -10.60
CA LEU A 190 -3.61 -8.82 -10.41
C LEU A 190 -3.59 -7.29 -10.31
N THR A 191 -3.09 -6.79 -9.19
CA THR A 191 -2.78 -5.38 -8.97
C THR A 191 -1.28 -5.20 -9.19
N ARG A 192 -0.96 -4.47 -10.25
CA ARG A 192 0.41 -4.19 -10.69
C ARG A 192 0.95 -2.96 -9.96
N THR A 193 2.19 -3.02 -9.51
CA THR A 193 2.91 -1.86 -8.98
C THR A 193 4.36 -1.90 -9.49
N SER A 194 5.07 -0.80 -9.33
CA SER A 194 6.48 -0.70 -9.67
C SER A 194 7.27 -0.32 -8.42
N ARG A 195 8.58 -0.55 -8.46
CA ARG A 195 9.46 0.11 -7.50
C ARG A 195 9.49 1.60 -7.86
N PHE A 196 8.95 2.44 -6.98
CA PHE A 196 9.18 3.88 -7.06
C PHE A 196 10.52 4.14 -6.39
N ASP A 197 11.63 4.03 -7.13
CA ASP A 197 12.88 4.56 -6.61
C ASP A 197 12.77 6.09 -6.55
N GLU A 198 13.11 6.67 -5.41
CA GLU A 198 13.53 8.06 -5.36
C GLU A 198 14.90 8.11 -6.06
N SER A 199 14.90 8.34 -7.38
CA SER A 199 16.15 8.60 -8.10
C SER A 199 16.82 9.84 -7.51
N HIS A 200 18.09 9.63 -7.14
CA HIS A 200 19.05 10.52 -6.47
C HIS A 200 19.01 12.01 -6.81
#